data_AF-A0A7C2R8D0-F1
#
_entry.id   AF-A0A7C2R8D0-F1
#
_cell.length_a   1.000
_cell.length_b   1.000
_cell.length_c   1.000
_cell.angle_alpha   90.00
_cell.angle_beta   90.00
_cell.angle_gamma   90.00
#
_symmetry.space_group_name_H-M   'P 1'
#
loop_
_entity.id
_entity.type
_entity.pdbx_description
1 polymer ?
#
loop_
_entity_poly.entity_id
_entity_poly.type
_entity_poly.pdbx_seq_one_letter_code
_entity_poly.pdbx_strand_id
1 'polypeptide(L)'
;TQYRFKRADGTYAHLIDRGMIVRDENGKALRMIGATSDISGLVNRRNALRLANKRFTYAMKATQEMIWDWDFVNNTIERSKSFEKIIGTQKVGQSSPDQSWFEKIDKNDQPRVKESLNKALKDPTVIKWREEYKVSQLDGRNAYVIDRAYIIRDSKGEVIRMVGATLDVSESRRMLKEIKKQNRILKEVAWEQAHVVRAPIARLKGLLNLFDEDYNGEWEKEEILQLIKDSTEELDNIVINIIRKTEGIEIDG
;
A
#
# COMPACT_ATOMS: atom_id res chain seq x y z
N THR A 1 40.46 21.98 -18.14
CA THR A 1 39.40 22.83 -17.57
C THR A 1 38.06 22.49 -18.20
N GLN A 2 36.94 22.54 -17.46
CA GLN A 2 35.59 22.38 -18.02
C GLN A 2 34.82 23.70 -17.92
N TYR A 3 34.13 24.10 -18.98
CA TYR A 3 33.35 25.34 -19.02
C TYR A 3 32.21 25.26 -20.03
N ARG A 4 31.33 26.27 -20.02
CA ARG A 4 30.26 26.42 -21.00
C ARG A 4 30.68 27.40 -22.09
N PHE A 5 30.48 27.01 -23.34
CA PHE A 5 30.79 27.82 -24.51
C PHE A 5 29.51 28.12 -25.28
N LYS A 6 29.25 29.40 -25.57
CA LYS A 6 28.08 29.81 -26.36
C LYS A 6 28.38 29.60 -27.84
N ARG A 7 27.58 28.77 -28.50
CA ARG A 7 27.65 28.49 -29.93
C ARG A 7 27.07 29.65 -30.74
N ALA A 8 27.37 29.68 -32.04
CA ALA A 8 26.88 30.71 -32.96
C ALA A 8 25.35 30.75 -33.06
N ASP A 9 24.68 29.62 -32.88
CA ASP A 9 23.21 29.50 -32.83
C ASP A 9 22.58 29.98 -31.50
N GLY A 10 23.39 30.47 -30.56
CA GLY A 10 22.95 30.95 -29.25
C GLY A 10 22.82 29.87 -28.17
N THR A 11 22.95 28.59 -28.52
CA THR A 11 22.95 27.48 -27.56
C THR A 11 24.29 27.38 -26.82
N TYR A 12 24.37 26.55 -25.77
CA TYR A 12 25.61 26.35 -25.03
C TYR A 12 26.09 24.91 -25.12
N ALA A 13 27.38 24.74 -25.43
CA ALA A 13 28.10 23.49 -25.26
C ALA A 13 28.80 23.43 -23.91
N HIS A 14 28.94 22.24 -23.35
CA HIS A 14 29.92 21.96 -22.31
C HIS A 14 31.21 21.49 -22.97
N LEU A 15 32.30 22.21 -22.76
CA LEU A 15 33.61 21.88 -23.31
C LEU A 15 34.56 21.43 -22.21
N ILE A 16 35.46 20.52 -22.56
CA ILE A 16 36.64 20.21 -21.78
C ILE A 16 37.89 20.54 -22.61
N ASP A 17 38.74 21.40 -22.05
CA ASP A 17 40.03 21.74 -22.62
C ASP A 17 41.15 21.05 -21.85
N ARG A 18 42.07 20.44 -22.59
CA ARG A 18 43.33 19.92 -22.08
C ARG A 18 44.44 20.52 -22.89
N GLY A 19 45.45 21.08 -22.22
CA GLY A 19 46.61 21.63 -22.89
C GLY A 19 47.89 21.29 -22.16
N MET A 20 48.97 21.17 -22.92
CA MET A 20 50.33 21.02 -22.40
C MET A 20 51.25 22.02 -23.09
N ILE A 21 52.24 22.51 -22.34
CA ILE A 21 53.28 23.37 -22.86
C ILE A 21 54.46 22.49 -23.26
N VAL A 22 54.84 22.55 -24.53
CA VAL A 22 56.06 21.93 -25.04
C VAL A 22 57.21 22.90 -24.76
N ARG A 23 58.28 22.39 -24.15
CA ARG A 23 59.47 23.15 -23.75
C ARG A 23 60.71 22.61 -24.44
N ASP A 24 61.73 23.45 -24.60
CA ASP A 24 63.05 23.02 -25.06
C ASP A 24 63.87 22.38 -23.91
N GLU A 25 65.09 21.96 -24.24
CA GLU A 25 66.04 21.31 -23.32
C GLU A 25 66.44 22.20 -22.13
N ASN A 26 66.32 23.53 -22.29
CA ASN A 26 66.61 24.52 -21.25
C ASN A 26 65.35 24.90 -20.44
N GLY A 27 64.22 24.23 -20.67
CA GLY A 27 62.95 24.48 -20.00
C GLY A 27 62.18 25.70 -20.52
N LYS A 28 62.65 26.38 -21.58
CA LYS A 28 61.96 27.51 -22.18
C LYS A 28 60.73 27.03 -22.94
N ALA A 29 59.59 27.70 -22.76
CA ALA A 29 58.35 27.34 -23.46
C ALA A 29 58.47 27.62 -24.96
N LEU A 30 58.24 26.60 -25.79
CA LEU A 30 58.26 26.70 -27.25
C LEU A 30 56.86 26.93 -27.83
N ARG A 31 55.87 26.16 -27.35
CA ARG A 31 54.47 26.26 -27.79
C ARG A 31 53.52 25.59 -26.81
N MET A 32 52.24 25.92 -26.92
CA MET A 32 51.15 25.21 -26.23
C MET A 32 50.40 24.34 -27.23
N ILE A 33 50.15 23.08 -26.87
CA ILE A 33 49.27 22.18 -27.62
C ILE A 33 48.02 21.99 -26.78
N GLY A 34 46.86 22.31 -27.35
CA GLY A 34 45.56 22.16 -26.71
C GLY A 34 44.63 21.27 -27.53
N ALA A 35 43.77 20.53 -26.84
CA ALA A 35 42.63 19.82 -27.41
C ALA A 35 41.36 20.22 -26.67
N THR A 36 40.35 20.61 -27.43
CA THR A 36 39.00 20.94 -26.94
C THR A 36 38.06 19.83 -27.35
N SER A 37 37.28 19.30 -26.41
CA SER A 37 36.26 18.29 -26.69
C SER A 37 34.90 18.74 -26.19
N ASP A 38 33.88 18.60 -27.04
CA ASP A 38 32.50 18.82 -26.64
C ASP A 38 31.99 17.61 -25.84
N ILE A 39 31.64 17.86 -24.59
CA ILE A 39 31.12 16.86 -23.64
C ILE A 39 29.64 17.08 -23.32
N SER A 40 28.92 17.91 -24.08
CA SER A 40 27.50 18.23 -23.85
C SER A 40 26.65 16.96 -23.80
N GLY A 41 26.88 16.01 -24.71
CA GLY A 41 26.17 14.73 -24.72
C GLY A 41 26.38 13.92 -23.44
N LEU A 42 27.62 13.89 -22.92
CA LEU A 42 27.95 13.18 -21.69
C LEU A 42 27.30 13.84 -20.47
N VAL A 43 27.38 15.17 -20.37
CA VAL A 43 26.77 15.95 -19.29
C VAL A 43 25.25 15.77 -19.30
N ASN A 44 24.61 15.82 -20.46
CA ASN A 44 23.17 15.63 -20.59
C ASN A 44 22.72 14.22 -20.17
N ARG A 45 23.41 13.16 -20.62
CA ARG A 45 23.13 11.78 -20.20
C ARG A 45 23.31 11.59 -18.69
N ARG A 46 24.39 12.13 -18.12
CA ARG A 46 24.66 12.06 -16.68
C ARG A 46 23.57 12.79 -15.87
N ASN A 47 23.14 13.96 -16.33
CA ASN A 47 22.08 14.72 -15.68
C ASN A 47 20.72 14.02 -15.77
N ALA A 48 20.39 13.45 -16.93
CA ALA A 48 19.17 12.67 -17.13
C ALA A 48 19.14 11.45 -16.20
N LEU A 49 20.23 10.69 -16.13
CA LEU A 49 20.36 9.55 -15.22
C LEU A 49 20.25 9.98 -13.74
N ARG A 50 20.91 11.08 -13.37
CA ARG A 50 20.82 11.64 -12.01
C ARG A 50 19.39 12.03 -11.66
N LEU A 51 18.66 12.66 -12.58
CA LEU A 51 17.27 13.07 -12.37
C LEU A 51 16.34 11.84 -12.27
N ALA A 52 16.53 10.84 -13.14
CA ALA A 52 15.78 9.58 -13.08
C ALA A 52 15.99 8.86 -11.74
N ASN A 53 17.25 8.71 -11.30
CA ASN A 53 17.57 8.09 -10.00
C ASN A 53 16.99 8.86 -8.81
N LYS A 54 16.99 10.20 -8.87
CA LYS A 54 16.33 11.03 -7.83
C LYS A 54 14.82 10.80 -7.80
N ARG A 55 14.15 10.84 -8.96
CA ARG A 55 12.70 10.59 -9.06
C ARG A 55 12.34 9.19 -8.57
N PHE A 56 13.10 8.19 -8.97
CA PHE A 56 12.96 6.82 -8.47
C PHE A 56 13.08 6.79 -6.93
N THR A 57 14.15 7.37 -6.38
CA THR A 57 14.36 7.45 -4.92
C THR A 57 13.18 8.10 -4.19
N TYR A 58 12.63 9.21 -4.71
CA TYR A 58 11.49 9.88 -4.08
C TYR A 58 10.21 9.06 -4.17
N ALA A 59 9.95 8.41 -5.30
CA ALA A 59 8.81 7.50 -5.44
C ALA A 59 8.88 6.36 -4.41
N MET A 60 10.07 5.78 -4.22
CA MET A 60 10.29 4.71 -3.23
C MET A 60 10.11 5.19 -1.78
N LYS A 61 10.56 6.40 -1.47
CA LYS A 61 10.32 7.01 -0.14
C LYS A 61 8.84 7.27 0.11
N ALA A 62 8.07 7.62 -0.93
CA ALA A 62 6.65 7.93 -0.81
C ALA A 62 5.80 6.68 -0.58
N THR A 63 6.11 5.56 -1.24
CA THR A 63 5.36 4.31 -1.07
C THR A 63 5.71 3.55 0.21
N GLN A 64 6.84 3.88 0.84
CA GLN A 64 7.39 3.19 2.00
C GLN A 64 7.58 1.67 1.82
N GLU A 65 7.60 1.22 0.56
CA GLU A 65 7.79 -0.19 0.22
C GLU A 65 9.25 -0.58 0.38
N MET A 66 9.47 -1.85 0.68
CA MET A 66 10.78 -2.47 0.58
C MET A 66 11.01 -2.95 -0.83
N ILE A 67 11.94 -2.30 -1.52
CA ILE A 67 12.44 -2.80 -2.81
C ILE A 67 13.46 -3.90 -2.59
N TRP A 68 13.38 -4.92 -3.42
CA TRP A 68 14.36 -5.97 -3.52
C TRP A 68 14.68 -6.26 -4.99
N ASP A 69 15.92 -6.65 -5.24
CA ASP A 69 16.45 -6.88 -6.57
C ASP A 69 17.29 -8.16 -6.54
N TRP A 70 16.75 -9.23 -7.13
CA TRP A 70 17.39 -10.53 -7.20
C TRP A 70 18.06 -10.71 -8.55
N ASP A 71 19.38 -10.75 -8.53
CA ASP A 71 20.23 -11.12 -9.65
C ASP A 71 20.43 -12.64 -9.66
N PHE A 72 19.84 -13.32 -10.64
CA PHE A 72 19.94 -14.78 -10.78
C PHE A 72 21.26 -15.20 -11.42
N VAL A 73 21.94 -14.30 -12.13
CA VAL A 73 23.22 -14.58 -12.79
C VAL A 73 24.33 -14.64 -11.74
N ASN A 74 24.36 -13.67 -10.84
CA ASN A 74 25.35 -13.59 -9.78
C ASN A 74 24.88 -14.27 -8.48
N ASN A 75 23.62 -14.73 -8.44
CA ASN A 75 22.95 -15.22 -7.24
C ASN A 75 23.16 -14.25 -6.06
N THR A 76 22.69 -13.00 -6.24
CA THR A 76 22.73 -11.97 -5.21
C THR A 76 21.37 -11.30 -5.08
N ILE A 77 21.04 -10.79 -3.88
CA ILE A 77 19.85 -9.99 -3.68
C ILE A 77 20.23 -8.70 -2.96
N GLU A 78 19.79 -7.58 -3.53
CA GLU A 78 19.86 -6.30 -2.88
C GLU A 78 18.50 -5.97 -2.29
N ARG A 79 18.48 -5.42 -1.07
CA ARG A 79 17.25 -4.94 -0.43
C ARG A 79 17.44 -3.51 0.02
N SER A 80 16.43 -2.69 -0.22
CA SER A 80 16.39 -1.30 0.24
C SER A 80 16.37 -1.22 1.77
N LYS A 81 16.77 -0.06 2.32
CA LYS A 81 16.78 0.18 3.77
C LYS A 81 15.42 -0.03 4.45
N SER A 82 14.31 0.09 3.72
CA SER A 82 12.97 -0.19 4.25
C SER A 82 12.80 -1.64 4.72
N PHE A 83 13.68 -2.57 4.32
CA PHE A 83 13.73 -3.94 4.84
C PHE A 83 13.84 -3.97 6.37
N GLU A 84 14.65 -3.10 6.96
CA GLU A 84 14.83 -3.01 8.42
C GLU A 84 13.53 -2.62 9.13
N LYS A 85 12.61 -1.91 8.46
CA LYS A 85 11.30 -1.57 9.03
C LYS A 85 10.35 -2.77 9.06
N ILE A 86 10.42 -3.65 8.07
CA ILE A 86 9.52 -4.80 7.96
C ILE A 86 10.00 -5.94 8.86
N ILE A 87 11.29 -6.27 8.83
CA ILE A 87 11.82 -7.44 9.54
C ILE A 87 12.47 -7.05 10.88
N GLY A 88 12.88 -5.80 11.05
CA GLY A 88 13.69 -5.33 12.19
C GLY A 88 15.19 -5.31 11.88
N THR A 89 15.99 -4.65 12.72
CA THR A 89 17.45 -4.53 12.56
C THR A 89 18.18 -5.85 12.82
N GLN A 90 18.39 -6.64 11.77
CA GLN A 90 19.45 -7.66 11.76
C GLN A 90 20.53 -7.17 10.79
N LYS A 91 21.79 -7.11 11.23
CA LYS A 91 22.92 -6.92 10.31
C LYS A 91 22.75 -7.95 9.20
N VAL A 92 22.69 -7.50 7.96
CA VAL A 92 22.69 -8.36 6.78
C VAL A 92 24.00 -9.14 6.78
N GLY A 93 24.02 -10.27 7.50
CA GLY A 93 25.10 -11.24 7.50
C GLY A 93 25.04 -12.05 6.21
N GLN A 94 26.19 -12.60 5.82
CA GLN A 94 26.45 -13.36 4.59
C GLN A 94 25.67 -14.70 4.52
N SER A 95 24.35 -14.66 4.61
CA SER A 95 23.49 -15.78 4.22
C SER A 95 23.21 -15.70 2.72
N SER A 96 22.91 -16.84 2.10
CA SER A 96 22.45 -16.89 0.71
C SER A 96 21.25 -15.93 0.49
N PRO A 97 21.16 -15.31 -0.70
CA PRO A 97 20.19 -14.24 -0.98
C PRO A 97 18.72 -14.58 -0.68
N ASP A 98 18.34 -15.82 -0.95
CA ASP A 98 16.97 -16.31 -0.93
C ASP A 98 16.56 -16.90 0.43
N GLN A 99 17.41 -17.71 1.08
CA GLN A 99 17.04 -18.40 2.32
C GLN A 99 16.63 -17.44 3.44
N SER A 100 17.33 -16.32 3.58
CA SER A 100 17.07 -15.35 4.65
C SER A 100 15.65 -14.79 4.68
N TRP A 101 14.97 -14.66 3.53
CA TRP A 101 13.60 -14.15 3.49
C TRP A 101 12.56 -15.27 3.61
N PHE A 102 12.73 -16.38 2.88
CA PHE A 102 11.78 -17.49 2.94
C PHE A 102 11.68 -18.10 4.34
N GLU A 103 12.75 -18.07 5.13
CA GLU A 103 12.75 -18.49 6.53
C GLU A 103 11.90 -17.58 7.44
N LYS A 104 11.76 -16.30 7.08
CA LYS A 104 10.92 -15.35 7.81
C LYS A 104 9.44 -15.48 7.45
N ILE A 105 9.11 -16.09 6.32
CA ILE A 105 7.71 -16.34 5.95
C ILE A 105 7.10 -17.33 6.96
N ASP A 106 5.86 -17.07 7.38
CA ASP A 106 5.10 -17.96 8.25
C ASP A 106 5.09 -19.39 7.68
N LYS A 107 5.28 -20.39 8.56
CA LYS A 107 5.43 -21.80 8.15
C LYS A 107 4.25 -22.31 7.32
N ASN A 108 3.05 -21.76 7.53
CA ASN A 108 1.85 -22.15 6.78
C ASN A 108 1.84 -21.54 5.37
N ASP A 109 2.49 -20.40 5.18
CA ASP A 109 2.57 -19.70 3.89
C ASP A 109 3.77 -20.19 3.05
N GLN A 110 4.84 -20.66 3.68
CA GLN A 110 6.09 -21.03 2.98
C GLN A 110 5.91 -21.97 1.78
N PRO A 111 5.20 -23.13 1.88
CA PRO A 111 5.07 -24.04 0.74
C PRO A 111 4.37 -23.39 -0.45
N ARG A 112 3.28 -22.66 -0.15
CA ARG A 112 2.45 -21.97 -1.15
C ARG A 112 3.25 -20.88 -1.88
N VAL A 113 3.98 -20.04 -1.14
CA VAL A 113 4.76 -18.95 -1.73
C VAL A 113 5.90 -19.49 -2.59
N LYS A 114 6.62 -20.52 -2.11
CA LYS A 114 7.69 -21.18 -2.87
C LYS A 114 7.17 -21.82 -4.15
N GLU A 115 6.04 -22.53 -4.08
CA GLU A 115 5.41 -23.14 -5.26
C GLU A 115 4.96 -22.08 -6.27
N SER A 116 4.30 -21.02 -5.81
CA SER A 116 3.86 -19.89 -6.64
C SER A 116 5.02 -19.24 -7.38
N LEU A 117 6.11 -18.93 -6.65
CA LEU A 117 7.31 -18.37 -7.26
C LEU A 117 7.93 -19.33 -8.27
N ASN A 118 8.09 -20.62 -7.93
CA ASN A 118 8.66 -21.61 -8.84
C ASN A 118 7.84 -21.77 -10.12
N LYS A 119 6.50 -21.72 -10.04
CA LYS A 119 5.61 -21.74 -11.21
C LYS A 119 5.85 -20.51 -12.08
N ALA A 120 5.89 -19.32 -11.49
CA ALA A 120 6.12 -18.07 -12.21
C ALA A 120 7.51 -18.01 -12.89
N LEU A 121 8.56 -18.52 -12.22
CA LEU A 121 9.90 -18.56 -12.80
C LEU A 121 10.02 -19.54 -13.97
N LYS A 122 9.33 -20.69 -13.90
CA LYS A 122 9.34 -21.71 -14.96
C LYS A 122 8.51 -21.35 -16.20
N ASP A 123 7.48 -20.52 -16.05
CA ASP A 123 6.63 -20.11 -17.17
C ASP A 123 7.24 -18.90 -17.90
N PRO A 124 7.71 -19.03 -19.15
CA PRO A 124 8.35 -17.94 -19.89
C PRO A 124 7.38 -16.80 -20.25
N THR A 125 6.07 -17.04 -20.20
CA THR A 125 5.04 -16.02 -20.51
C THR A 125 4.76 -15.11 -19.31
N VAL A 126 5.13 -15.55 -18.11
CA VAL A 126 4.91 -14.81 -16.88
C VAL A 126 6.00 -13.75 -16.70
N ILE A 127 5.58 -12.49 -16.74
CA ILE A 127 6.45 -11.31 -16.55
C ILE A 127 6.24 -10.63 -15.19
N LYS A 128 5.21 -11.03 -14.44
CA LYS A 128 4.81 -10.45 -13.16
C LYS A 128 4.48 -11.55 -12.17
N TRP A 129 4.90 -11.37 -10.93
CA TRP A 129 4.55 -12.23 -9.81
C TRP A 129 3.96 -11.39 -8.67
N ARG A 130 2.98 -11.94 -7.96
CA ARG A 130 2.37 -11.31 -6.80
C ARG A 130 1.96 -12.36 -5.80
N GLU A 131 2.25 -12.09 -4.53
CA GLU A 131 1.83 -12.93 -3.41
C GLU A 131 1.45 -12.10 -2.19
N GLU A 132 0.65 -12.70 -1.31
CA GLU A 132 0.34 -12.15 0.01
C GLU A 132 0.63 -13.22 1.07
N TYR A 133 1.38 -12.86 2.10
CA TYR A 133 1.80 -13.80 3.14
C TYR A 133 2.18 -13.07 4.41
N LYS A 134 2.38 -13.84 5.48
CA LYS A 134 2.90 -13.31 6.74
C LYS A 134 4.40 -13.49 6.83
N VAL A 135 5.07 -12.49 7.40
CA VAL A 135 6.49 -12.57 7.77
C VAL A 135 6.67 -12.30 9.26
N SER A 136 7.55 -13.06 9.90
CA SER A 136 7.91 -12.87 11.29
C SER A 136 8.89 -11.71 11.45
N GLN A 137 8.55 -10.79 12.33
CA GLN A 137 9.36 -9.64 12.73
C GLN A 137 10.28 -10.02 13.92
N LEU A 138 11.35 -9.25 14.13
CA LEU A 138 12.28 -9.49 15.25
C LEU A 138 11.62 -9.38 16.63
N ASP A 139 10.54 -8.62 16.78
CA ASP A 139 9.81 -8.48 18.04
C ASP A 139 8.83 -9.63 18.34
N GLY A 140 8.83 -10.67 17.48
CA GLY A 140 7.96 -11.83 17.60
C GLY A 140 6.55 -11.62 17.01
N ARG A 141 6.24 -10.43 16.47
CA ARG A 141 4.98 -10.19 15.76
C ARG A 141 5.07 -10.70 14.33
N ASN A 142 3.90 -10.85 13.70
CA ASN A 142 3.81 -11.15 12.28
C ASN A 142 3.27 -9.93 11.53
N ALA A 143 3.97 -9.54 10.47
CA ALA A 143 3.49 -8.56 9.51
C ALA A 143 2.79 -9.26 8.34
N TYR A 144 1.64 -8.72 7.92
CA TYR A 144 1.00 -9.09 6.66
C TYR A 144 1.63 -8.28 5.54
N VAL A 145 2.22 -8.96 4.56
CA VAL A 145 2.85 -8.30 3.43
C VAL A 145 2.17 -8.64 2.11
N ILE A 146 2.17 -7.68 1.19
CA ILE A 146 1.89 -7.88 -0.22
C ILE A 146 3.20 -7.72 -0.96
N ASP A 147 3.62 -8.76 -1.67
CA ASP A 147 4.87 -8.78 -2.42
C ASP A 147 4.56 -8.86 -3.92
N ARG A 148 5.23 -8.04 -4.71
CA ARG A 148 5.01 -7.97 -6.16
C ARG A 148 6.32 -7.73 -6.88
N ALA A 149 6.49 -8.38 -8.02
CA ALA A 149 7.73 -8.30 -8.76
C ALA A 149 7.55 -8.43 -10.27
N TYR A 150 8.51 -7.85 -11.00
CA TYR A 150 8.71 -8.09 -12.42
C TYR A 150 9.83 -9.10 -12.62
N ILE A 151 9.61 -10.04 -13.53
CA ILE A 151 10.58 -11.05 -13.93
C ILE A 151 11.22 -10.58 -15.24
N ILE A 152 12.55 -10.50 -15.25
CA ILE A 152 13.35 -10.08 -16.39
C ILE A 152 14.07 -11.30 -16.92
N ARG A 153 13.88 -11.55 -18.21
CA ARG A 153 14.42 -12.72 -18.92
C ARG A 153 15.39 -12.27 -20.00
N ASP A 154 16.33 -13.14 -20.36
CA ASP A 154 17.21 -12.93 -21.50
C ASP A 154 16.49 -13.24 -22.83
N SER A 155 17.22 -13.14 -23.95
CA SER A 155 16.70 -13.45 -25.28
C SER A 155 16.33 -14.93 -25.48
N LYS A 156 16.76 -15.83 -24.59
CA LYS A 156 16.44 -17.27 -24.62
C LYS A 156 15.25 -17.62 -23.72
N GLY A 157 14.73 -16.66 -22.95
CA GLY A 157 13.62 -16.85 -22.03
C GLY A 157 14.05 -17.24 -20.60
N GLU A 158 15.35 -17.29 -20.33
CA GLU A 158 15.89 -17.64 -19.01
C GLU A 158 15.78 -16.45 -18.05
N VAL A 159 15.41 -16.71 -16.79
CA VAL A 159 15.32 -15.65 -15.78
C VAL A 159 16.71 -15.15 -15.43
N ILE A 160 16.95 -13.87 -15.64
CA ILE A 160 18.23 -13.22 -15.29
C ILE A 160 18.12 -12.31 -14.07
N ARG A 161 16.93 -11.75 -13.83
CA ARG A 161 16.71 -10.79 -12.74
C ARG A 161 15.25 -10.73 -12.34
N MET A 162 14.98 -10.45 -11.07
CA MET A 162 13.63 -10.18 -10.58
C MET A 162 13.67 -8.98 -9.65
N VAL A 163 12.88 -7.96 -9.97
CA VAL A 163 12.82 -6.72 -9.19
C VAL A 163 11.44 -6.58 -8.61
N GLY A 164 11.37 -6.44 -7.28
CA GLY A 164 10.11 -6.42 -6.56
C GLY A 164 10.02 -5.38 -5.47
N ALA A 165 8.80 -5.27 -4.95
CA ALA A 165 8.42 -4.37 -3.89
C ALA A 165 7.51 -5.11 -2.92
N THR A 166 7.85 -5.05 -1.65
CA THR A 166 7.07 -5.61 -0.55
C THR A 166 6.46 -4.48 0.27
N LEU A 167 5.14 -4.52 0.44
CA LEU A 167 4.36 -3.56 1.21
C LEU A 167 3.83 -4.24 2.48
N ASP A 168 4.11 -3.66 3.65
CA ASP A 168 3.45 -4.04 4.90
C ASP A 168 2.04 -3.45 4.94
N VAL A 169 1.03 -4.32 5.03
CA VAL A 169 -0.40 -3.95 5.08
C VAL A 169 -1.04 -4.27 6.43
N SER A 170 -0.23 -4.52 7.46
CA SER A 170 -0.69 -4.93 8.80
C SER A 170 -1.62 -3.88 9.44
N GLU A 171 -1.22 -2.62 9.40
CA GLU A 171 -1.99 -1.52 9.98
C GLU A 171 -3.33 -1.33 9.26
N SER A 172 -3.31 -1.25 7.92
CA SER A 172 -4.54 -1.11 7.13
C SER A 172 -5.49 -2.28 7.35
N ARG A 173 -4.96 -3.52 7.44
CA ARG A 173 -5.77 -4.71 7.75
C ARG A 173 -6.36 -4.66 9.15
N ARG A 174 -5.61 -4.18 10.15
CA ARG A 174 -6.10 -3.99 11.53
C ARG A 174 -7.26 -2.98 11.55
N MET A 175 -7.07 -1.81 10.93
CA MET A 175 -8.12 -0.78 10.87
C MET A 175 -9.38 -1.29 10.16
N LEU A 176 -9.23 -1.98 9.03
CA LEU A 176 -10.36 -2.59 8.31
C LEU A 176 -11.09 -3.64 9.16
N LYS A 177 -10.38 -4.40 9.99
CA LYS A 177 -10.99 -5.38 10.89
C LYS A 177 -11.80 -4.70 11.98
N GLU A 178 -11.29 -3.64 12.59
CA GLU A 178 -12.01 -2.87 13.62
C GLU A 178 -13.25 -2.20 13.04
N ILE A 179 -13.15 -1.56 11.87
CA ILE A 179 -14.31 -0.99 11.17
C ILE A 179 -15.37 -2.05 10.88
N LYS A 180 -14.96 -3.24 10.41
CA LYS A 180 -15.90 -4.35 10.18
C LYS A 180 -16.59 -4.82 11.45
N LYS A 181 -15.85 -4.89 12.57
CA LYS A 181 -16.40 -5.25 13.88
C LYS A 181 -17.42 -4.21 14.36
N GLN A 182 -17.07 -2.92 14.30
CA GLN A 182 -17.97 -1.82 14.65
C GLN A 182 -19.25 -1.84 13.78
N ASN A 183 -19.10 -2.03 12.47
CA ASN A 183 -20.25 -2.14 11.55
C ASN A 183 -21.16 -3.33 11.87
N ARG A 184 -20.60 -4.47 12.32
CA ARG A 184 -21.40 -5.62 12.73
C ARG A 184 -22.23 -5.30 13.97
N ILE A 185 -21.59 -4.72 14.98
CA ILE A 185 -22.24 -4.31 16.23
C ILE A 185 -23.34 -3.29 15.94
N LEU A 186 -23.07 -2.28 15.10
CA LEU A 186 -24.06 -1.28 14.72
C LEU A 186 -25.29 -1.91 14.05
N LYS A 187 -25.09 -2.91 13.19
CA LYS A 187 -26.19 -3.65 12.55
C LYS A 187 -27.00 -4.47 13.54
N GLU A 188 -26.35 -5.15 14.49
CA GLU A 188 -27.02 -5.90 15.55
C GLU A 188 -27.89 -4.98 16.41
N VAL A 189 -27.34 -3.85 16.87
CA VAL A 189 -28.08 -2.82 17.63
C VAL A 189 -29.25 -2.26 16.81
N ALA A 190 -29.03 -1.90 15.55
CA ALA A 190 -30.11 -1.38 14.68
C ALA A 190 -31.25 -2.40 14.50
N TRP A 191 -30.92 -3.69 14.40
CA TRP A 191 -31.91 -4.76 14.29
C TRP A 191 -32.73 -4.94 15.58
N GLU A 192 -32.08 -4.90 16.74
CA GLU A 192 -32.75 -4.91 18.05
C GLU A 192 -33.69 -3.71 18.21
N GLN A 193 -33.23 -2.49 17.89
CA GLN A 193 -34.07 -1.30 17.99
C GLN A 193 -35.29 -1.37 17.05
N ALA A 194 -35.10 -1.88 15.83
CA ALA A 194 -36.20 -2.07 14.89
C ALA A 194 -37.25 -3.08 15.41
N HIS A 195 -36.83 -4.12 16.14
CA HIS A 195 -37.76 -5.08 16.73
C HIS A 195 -38.62 -4.43 17.82
N VAL A 196 -38.01 -3.62 18.70
CA VAL A 196 -38.73 -2.92 19.78
C VAL A 196 -39.75 -1.94 19.20
N VAL A 197 -39.40 -1.21 18.14
CA VAL A 197 -40.31 -0.28 17.43
C VAL A 197 -41.44 -1.01 16.70
N ARG A 198 -41.19 -2.22 16.17
CA ARG A 198 -42.17 -2.96 15.37
C ARG A 198 -43.37 -3.44 16.19
N ALA A 199 -43.19 -3.73 17.47
CA ALA A 199 -44.24 -4.23 18.35
C ALA A 199 -45.42 -3.26 18.51
N PRO A 200 -45.24 -1.99 18.94
CA PRO A 200 -46.34 -1.04 19.03
C PRO A 200 -46.91 -0.67 17.65
N ILE A 201 -46.10 -0.64 16.58
CA ILE A 201 -46.62 -0.41 15.22
C ILE A 201 -47.56 -1.54 14.78
N ALA A 202 -47.22 -2.80 15.05
CA ALA A 202 -48.08 -3.93 14.73
C ALA A 202 -49.39 -3.86 15.54
N ARG A 203 -49.30 -3.46 16.83
CA ARG A 203 -50.46 -3.25 17.70
C ARG A 203 -51.37 -2.13 17.17
N LEU A 204 -50.81 -0.96 16.84
CA LEU A 204 -51.52 0.17 16.25
C LEU A 204 -52.24 -0.21 14.96
N LYS A 205 -51.57 -0.94 14.06
CA LYS A 205 -52.21 -1.43 12.82
C LYS A 205 -53.38 -2.36 13.10
N GLY A 206 -53.23 -3.26 14.07
CA GLY A 206 -54.32 -4.15 14.49
C GLY A 206 -55.50 -3.36 15.04
N LEU A 207 -55.26 -2.41 15.94
CA LEU A 207 -56.30 -1.59 16.56
C LEU A 207 -56.98 -0.66 15.55
N LEU A 208 -56.25 -0.08 14.61
CA LEU A 208 -56.82 0.74 13.53
C LEU A 208 -57.77 -0.07 12.64
N ASN A 209 -57.43 -1.32 12.33
CA ASN A 209 -58.33 -2.20 11.58
C ASN A 209 -59.61 -2.55 12.38
N LEU A 210 -59.53 -2.60 13.71
CA LEU A 210 -60.71 -2.82 14.58
C LEU A 210 -61.54 -1.55 14.75
N PHE A 211 -60.98 -0.37 14.47
CA PHE A 211 -61.66 0.91 14.58
C PHE A 211 -62.50 1.26 13.33
N ASP A 212 -62.38 0.48 12.26
CA ASP A 212 -63.10 0.69 11.00
C ASP A 212 -64.62 0.45 11.15
N GLU A 213 -65.43 1.07 10.29
CA GLU A 213 -66.87 1.28 10.53
C GLU A 213 -67.73 0.01 10.64
N ASP A 214 -67.22 -1.16 10.23
CA ASP A 214 -67.94 -2.45 10.23
C ASP A 214 -67.63 -3.36 11.44
N TYR A 215 -66.94 -2.87 12.48
CA TYR A 215 -66.61 -3.67 13.67
C TYR A 215 -67.84 -3.89 14.58
N ASN A 216 -68.35 -5.14 14.61
CA ASN A 216 -69.44 -5.60 15.47
C ASN A 216 -68.95 -6.44 16.69
N GLY A 217 -67.74 -6.17 17.18
CA GLY A 217 -67.16 -6.92 18.31
C GLY A 217 -67.59 -6.41 19.69
N GLU A 218 -67.07 -7.04 20.75
CA GLU A 218 -67.42 -6.73 22.15
C GLU A 218 -66.82 -5.43 22.69
N TRP A 219 -65.84 -4.83 22.00
CA TRP A 219 -65.13 -3.64 22.49
C TRP A 219 -65.80 -2.35 22.01
N GLU A 220 -65.93 -1.37 22.89
CA GLU A 220 -66.43 -0.04 22.51
C GLU A 220 -65.35 0.74 21.73
N LYS A 221 -65.78 1.63 20.83
CA LYS A 221 -64.84 2.46 20.03
C LYS A 221 -63.92 3.27 20.94
N GLU A 222 -64.44 3.80 22.04
CA GLU A 222 -63.68 4.53 23.05
C GLU A 222 -62.53 3.71 23.65
N GLU A 223 -62.74 2.40 23.89
CA GLU A 223 -61.71 1.49 24.41
C GLU A 223 -60.60 1.26 23.38
N ILE A 224 -60.97 1.04 22.11
CA ILE A 224 -60.01 0.90 21.00
C ILE A 224 -59.20 2.18 20.83
N LEU A 225 -59.85 3.35 20.92
CA LEU A 225 -59.19 4.65 20.80
C LEU A 225 -58.20 4.90 21.93
N GLN A 226 -58.51 4.45 23.15
CA GLN A 226 -57.59 4.53 24.28
C GLN A 226 -56.37 3.62 24.07
N LEU A 227 -56.56 2.38 23.63
CA LEU A 227 -55.45 1.46 23.32
C LEU A 227 -54.54 1.98 22.19
N ILE A 228 -55.10 2.70 21.20
CA ILE A 228 -54.33 3.37 20.16
C ILE A 228 -53.47 4.48 20.76
N LYS A 229 -54.03 5.31 21.66
CA LYS A 229 -53.27 6.36 22.36
C LYS A 229 -52.13 5.76 23.18
N ASP A 230 -52.41 4.76 24.00
CA ASP A 230 -51.42 4.09 24.84
C ASP A 230 -50.27 3.51 23.98
N SER A 231 -50.61 2.86 22.86
CA SER A 231 -49.60 2.29 21.95
C SER A 231 -48.82 3.37 21.17
N THR A 232 -49.39 4.56 20.99
CA THR A 232 -48.70 5.71 20.39
C THR A 232 -47.72 6.34 21.37
N GLU A 233 -48.12 6.50 22.64
CA GLU A 233 -47.24 6.96 23.71
C GLU A 233 -46.11 5.96 23.99
N GLU A 234 -46.38 4.65 23.96
CA GLU A 234 -45.34 3.61 24.05
C GLU A 234 -44.29 3.77 22.94
N LEU A 235 -44.74 3.97 21.69
CA LEU A 235 -43.85 4.15 20.53
C LEU A 235 -43.02 5.43 20.66
N ASP A 236 -43.61 6.55 21.05
CA ASP A 236 -42.90 7.82 21.20
C ASP A 236 -41.82 7.72 22.30
N ASN A 237 -42.14 7.08 23.42
CA ASN A 237 -41.17 6.80 24.48
C ASN A 237 -40.01 5.92 24.00
N ILE A 238 -40.28 4.90 23.18
CA ILE A 238 -39.24 4.05 22.56
C ILE A 238 -38.33 4.91 21.67
N VAL A 239 -38.90 5.76 20.81
CA VAL A 239 -38.14 6.63 19.89
C VAL A 239 -37.27 7.63 20.67
N ILE A 240 -37.82 8.29 21.69
CA ILE A 240 -37.08 9.23 22.55
C ILE A 240 -35.90 8.52 23.22
N ASN A 241 -36.11 7.30 23.73
CA ASN A 241 -35.06 6.52 24.37
C ASN A 241 -33.95 6.10 23.38
N ILE A 242 -34.29 5.78 22.13
CA ILE A 242 -33.32 5.49 21.07
C ILE A 242 -32.47 6.73 20.76
N ILE A 243 -33.12 7.90 20.60
CA ILE A 243 -32.43 9.16 20.29
C ILE A 243 -31.46 9.52 21.41
N ARG A 244 -31.90 9.51 22.67
CA ARG A 244 -31.04 9.79 23.84
C ARG A 244 -29.84 8.85 23.95
N LYS A 245 -30.04 7.56 23.69
CA LYS A 245 -28.93 6.58 23.68
C LYS A 245 -27.97 6.81 22.52
N THR A 246 -28.42 7.36 21.41
CA THR A 246 -27.58 7.62 20.23
C THR A 246 -26.78 8.93 20.40
N GLU A 247 -27.37 9.95 21.02
CA GLU A 247 -26.71 11.23 21.32
C GLU A 247 -25.76 11.16 22.52
N GLY A 248 -26.01 10.26 23.48
CA GLY A 248 -25.14 10.05 24.66
C GLY A 248 -23.89 9.20 24.40
N ILE A 249 -23.68 8.73 23.17
CA ILE A 249 -22.42 8.08 22.77
C ILE A 249 -21.46 9.18 22.32
N GLU A 250 -20.83 9.86 23.29
CA GLU A 250 -19.60 10.60 23.00
C GLU A 250 -18.55 9.57 22.59
N ILE A 251 -18.02 9.73 21.38
CA ILE A 251 -16.89 8.97 20.89
C ILE A 251 -15.69 9.54 21.62
N ASP A 252 -15.30 8.94 22.74
CA ASP A 252 -13.98 9.17 23.35
C ASP A 252 -12.92 8.93 22.25
N GLY A 253 -12.31 10.03 21.82
CA GLY A 253 -11.26 10.08 20.78
C GLY A 253 -9.89 9.65 21.28
#